data_AF-Q01RS5-F1
#
_entry.id   AF-Q01RS5-F1
#
_cell.length_a   1.000
_cell.length_b   1.000
_cell.length_c   1.000
_cell.angle_alpha   90.00
_cell.angle_beta   90.00
_cell.angle_gamma   90.00
#
_symmetry.space_group_name_H-M   'P 1'
#
loop_
_entity.id
_entity.type
_entity.pdbx_description
1 polymer ?
#
loop_
_entity_poly.entity_id
_entity_poly.type
_entity_poly.pdbx_seq_one_letter_code
_entity_poly.pdbx_strand_id
1 'polypeptide(L)'
;MTSTDDIEQRELMLNRFKRLFNELMRGEIARNNFAAWEIDILIDFNACELPTRRRVEILRQYQRAVERQLDAGPGPPMLLSHFLALRERRRAAESTE
;
A
#
# COMPACT_ATOMS: atom_id res chain seq x y z
N MET A 1 -8.80 -24.27 -7.74
CA MET A 1 -8.96 -24.64 -6.33
C MET A 1 -8.01 -23.77 -5.55
N THR A 2 -8.44 -22.60 -5.10
CA THR A 2 -7.65 -21.72 -4.23
C THR A 2 -7.60 -22.41 -2.86
N SER A 3 -6.46 -23.01 -2.53
CA SER A 3 -6.26 -23.68 -1.24
C SER A 3 -6.51 -22.70 -0.09
N THR A 4 -7.10 -23.17 1.01
CA THR A 4 -7.28 -22.40 2.26
C THR A 4 -6.02 -21.65 2.69
N ASP A 5 -4.85 -22.28 2.53
CA ASP A 5 -3.54 -21.67 2.80
C ASP A 5 -3.32 -20.34 2.06
N ASP A 6 -3.79 -20.26 0.82
CA ASP A 6 -3.65 -19.11 -0.06
C ASP A 6 -4.51 -17.92 0.43
N ILE A 7 -5.67 -18.21 1.05
CA ILE A 7 -6.56 -17.22 1.67
C ILE A 7 -5.97 -16.76 3.01
N GLU A 8 -5.48 -17.68 3.83
CA GLU A 8 -4.86 -17.35 5.12
C GLU A 8 -3.60 -16.51 4.95
N GLN A 9 -2.75 -16.81 3.97
CA GLN A 9 -1.58 -15.98 3.63
C GLN A 9 -2.00 -14.57 3.20
N ARG A 10 -3.07 -14.43 2.40
CA ARG A 10 -3.61 -13.11 2.00
C ARG A 10 -4.09 -12.32 3.20
N GLU A 11 -4.88 -12.93 4.08
CA GLU A 11 -5.39 -12.27 5.27
C GLU A 11 -4.26 -11.87 6.22
N LEU A 12 -3.27 -12.75 6.45
CA LEU A 12 -2.09 -12.44 7.25
C LEU A 12 -1.30 -11.26 6.68
N MET A 13 -1.09 -11.24 5.35
CA MET A 13 -0.39 -10.15 4.67
C MET A 13 -1.16 -8.84 4.79
N LEU A 14 -2.49 -8.87 4.60
CA LEU A 14 -3.38 -7.72 4.74
C LEU A 14 -3.41 -7.21 6.19
N ASN A 15 -3.39 -8.10 7.17
CA ASN A 15 -3.37 -7.74 8.58
C ASN A 15 -2.02 -7.11 9.00
N ARG A 16 -0.90 -7.62 8.48
CA ARG A 16 0.43 -7.01 8.65
C ARG A 16 0.47 -5.63 8.04
N PHE A 17 0.01 -5.51 6.79
CA PHE A 17 -0.09 -4.26 6.06
C PHE A 17 -0.94 -3.21 6.79
N LYS A 18 -2.15 -3.59 7.25
CA LYS A 18 -3.04 -2.70 8.00
C LYS A 18 -2.37 -2.15 9.25
N ARG A 19 -1.61 -2.99 9.97
CA ARG A 19 -0.88 -2.54 11.16
C ARG A 19 0.24 -1.56 10.81
N LEU A 20 1.08 -1.90 9.82
CA LEU A 20 2.13 -1.01 9.31
C LEU A 20 1.56 0.35 8.89
N PHE A 21 0.41 0.35 8.20
CA PHE A 21 -0.26 1.57 7.78
C PHE A 21 -0.77 2.40 8.93
N ASN A 22 -1.33 1.76 9.96
CA ASN A 22 -1.81 2.46 11.14
C ASN A 22 -0.66 3.14 11.90
N GLU A 23 0.50 2.49 11.96
CA GLU A 23 1.76 3.04 12.48
C GLU A 23 2.27 4.22 11.62
N LEU A 24 2.31 4.05 10.29
CA LEU A 24 2.65 5.11 9.32
C LEU A 24 1.71 6.33 9.40
N MET A 25 0.42 6.12 9.68
CA MET A 25 -0.57 7.19 9.85
C MET A 25 -0.39 7.92 11.19
N ARG A 26 0.01 7.20 12.24
CA ARG A 26 0.37 7.80 13.53
C ARG A 26 1.73 8.51 13.50
N GLY A 27 2.59 8.15 12.55
CA GLY A 27 3.97 8.65 12.48
C GLY A 27 4.92 7.95 13.44
N GLU A 28 4.48 6.85 14.06
CA GLU A 28 5.24 6.08 15.03
C GLU A 28 5.28 4.62 14.55
N ILE A 29 6.47 4.13 14.25
CA ILE A 29 6.70 2.73 13.90
C ILE A 29 7.33 2.06 15.12
N ALA A 30 6.56 1.23 15.80
CA ALA A 30 7.01 0.55 17.03
C ALA A 30 7.56 -0.85 16.77
N ARG A 31 7.48 -1.32 15.51
CA ARG A 31 7.89 -2.67 15.11
C ARG A 31 9.36 -2.76 14.73
N ASN A 32 9.96 -3.89 15.08
CA ASN A 32 11.32 -4.29 14.70
C ASN A 32 11.35 -5.45 13.69
N ASN A 33 10.19 -5.91 13.21
CA ASN A 33 10.08 -7.03 12.28
C ASN A 33 9.19 -6.63 11.10
N PHE A 34 9.79 -6.58 9.92
CA PHE A 34 9.14 -6.24 8.65
C PHE A 34 9.46 -7.33 7.63
N ALA A 35 8.47 -7.71 6.82
CA ALA A 35 8.72 -8.52 5.64
C ALA A 35 9.43 -7.69 4.55
N ALA A 36 10.11 -8.37 3.62
CA ALA A 36 10.83 -7.70 2.53
C ALA A 36 9.96 -6.69 1.77
N TRP A 37 8.70 -7.03 1.50
CA TRP A 37 7.76 -6.14 0.82
C TRP A 37 7.30 -4.95 1.68
N GLU A 38 7.24 -5.08 3.01
CA GLU A 38 6.92 -3.97 3.93
C GLU A 38 8.05 -2.94 3.93
N ILE A 39 9.29 -3.42 3.93
CA ILE A 39 10.48 -2.58 3.84
C ILE A 39 10.51 -1.85 2.50
N ASP A 40 10.23 -2.54 1.40
CA ASP A 40 10.18 -1.92 0.07
C ASP A 40 9.16 -0.77 0.03
N ILE A 41 7.96 -0.98 0.60
CA ILE A 41 6.95 0.08 0.74
C ILE A 41 7.43 1.22 1.64
N LEU A 42 8.13 0.95 2.74
CA LEU A 42 8.65 1.99 3.62
C LEU A 42 9.74 2.83 2.95
N ILE A 43 10.65 2.18 2.22
CA ILE A 43 11.70 2.85 1.44
C ILE A 43 11.06 3.71 0.35
N ASP A 44 10.11 3.14 -0.38
CA ASP A 44 9.38 3.80 -1.46
C ASP A 44 8.50 4.94 -0.93
N PHE A 45 7.88 4.76 0.24
CA PHE A 45 7.16 5.80 0.97
C PHE A 45 8.09 6.94 1.39
N ASN A 46 9.31 6.64 1.82
CA ASN A 46 10.29 7.66 2.19
C ASN A 46 10.90 8.37 0.97
N ALA A 47 11.04 7.66 -0.15
CA ALA A 47 11.52 8.21 -1.41
C ALA A 47 10.46 9.10 -2.10
N CYS A 48 9.19 8.73 -2.00
CA CYS A 48 8.07 9.61 -2.35
C CYS A 48 7.90 10.64 -1.25
N GLU A 49 8.54 11.80 -1.35
CA GLU A 49 8.37 12.95 -0.44
C GLU A 49 6.91 13.47 -0.45
N LEU A 50 6.02 12.73 0.20
CA LEU A 50 4.59 12.94 0.15
C LEU A 50 4.23 14.13 1.02
N PRO A 51 3.52 15.14 0.48
CA PRO A 51 3.12 16.29 1.26
C PRO A 51 2.20 15.83 2.39
N THR A 52 2.55 16.18 3.64
CA THR A 52 1.87 15.75 4.88
C THR A 52 0.35 15.90 4.81
N ARG A 53 -0.13 16.94 4.12
CA ARG A 53 -1.55 17.24 3.89
C ARG A 53 -2.31 16.16 3.11
N ARG A 54 -1.66 15.54 2.11
CA ARG A 54 -2.23 14.47 1.27
C ARG A 54 -1.72 13.08 1.63
N ARG A 55 -0.66 12.98 2.43
CA ARG A 55 -0.11 11.71 2.92
C ARG A 55 -1.20 10.80 3.48
N VAL A 56 -2.03 11.30 4.39
CA VAL A 56 -3.12 10.53 5.02
C VAL A 56 -4.15 10.04 3.99
N GLU A 57 -4.53 10.89 3.04
CA GLU A 57 -5.47 10.53 1.98
C GLU A 57 -4.88 9.49 1.02
N ILE A 58 -3.63 9.68 0.61
CA ILE A 58 -2.91 8.76 -0.27
C ILE A 58 -2.77 7.40 0.39
N LEU A 59 -2.40 7.39 1.69
CA LEU A 59 -2.31 6.17 2.45
C LEU A 59 -3.66 5.44 2.53
N ARG A 60 -4.77 6.15 2.77
CA ARG A 60 -6.13 5.53 2.75
C ARG A 60 -6.51 4.97 1.38
N GLN A 61 -6.23 5.70 0.29
CA GLN A 61 -6.57 5.24 -1.05
C GLN A 61 -5.74 4.02 -1.44
N TYR A 62 -4.46 4.05 -1.14
CA TYR A 62 -3.54 2.95 -1.37
C TYR A 62 -3.93 1.73 -0.54
N GLN A 63 -4.33 1.91 0.73
CA GLN A 63 -4.86 0.83 1.56
C GLN A 63 -6.06 0.15 0.88
N ARG A 64 -7.05 0.92 0.43
CA ARG A 64 -8.19 0.35 -0.30
C ARG A 64 -7.81 -0.34 -1.60
N ALA A 65 -6.79 0.18 -2.31
CA ALA A 65 -6.32 -0.40 -3.56
C ALA A 65 -5.65 -1.77 -3.32
N VAL A 66 -4.80 -1.86 -2.30
CA VAL A 66 -4.13 -3.10 -1.88
C VAL A 66 -5.15 -4.11 -1.35
N GLU A 67 -6.13 -3.68 -0.55
CA GLU A 67 -7.23 -4.55 -0.09
C GLU A 67 -8.01 -5.13 -1.27
N ARG A 68 -8.37 -4.31 -2.27
CA ARG A 68 -9.06 -4.80 -3.48
C ARG A 68 -8.17 -5.70 -4.34
N GLN A 69 -6.86 -5.44 -4.39
CA GLN A 69 -5.93 -6.26 -5.17
C GLN A 69 -5.75 -7.65 -4.54
N LEU A 70 -5.61 -7.69 -3.21
CA LEU A 70 -5.54 -8.94 -2.45
C LEU A 70 -6.85 -9.73 -2.51
N ASP A 71 -8.00 -9.04 -2.58
CA ASP A 71 -9.31 -9.66 -2.81
C ASP A 71 -9.45 -10.20 -4.24
N ALA A 72 -8.94 -9.46 -5.24
CA ALA A 72 -9.03 -9.82 -6.66
C ALA A 72 -8.04 -10.91 -7.13
N GLY A 73 -6.95 -11.17 -6.40
CA GLY A 73 -6.08 -12.30 -6.73
C GLY A 73 -4.73 -12.38 -5.98
N PRO A 74 -3.98 -13.48 -6.17
CA PRO A 74 -2.65 -13.70 -5.61
C PRO A 74 -1.61 -12.82 -6.32
N GLY A 75 -1.65 -11.52 -6.04
CA GLY A 75 -0.64 -10.57 -6.49
C GLY A 75 0.12 -9.99 -5.30
N PRO A 76 1.43 -9.74 -5.40
CA PRO A 76 2.15 -8.98 -4.39
C PRO A 76 1.52 -7.58 -4.27
N PRO A 77 1.46 -7.00 -3.05
CA PRO A 77 0.92 -5.67 -2.84
C PRO A 77 1.68 -4.67 -3.72
N MET A 78 0.93 -3.93 -4.53
CA MET A 78 1.46 -2.90 -5.42
C MET A 78 2.28 -1.88 -4.62
N LEU A 79 3.38 -1.35 -5.14
CA LEU A 79 4.16 -0.30 -4.47
C LEU A 79 3.47 1.07 -4.47
N LEU A 80 3.82 1.92 -3.51
CA LEU A 80 3.19 3.24 -3.35
C LEU A 80 3.50 4.16 -4.53
N SER A 81 4.74 4.16 -5.01
CA SER A 81 5.22 4.86 -6.19
C SER A 81 4.46 4.42 -7.44
N HIS A 82 4.15 3.12 -7.56
CA HIS A 82 3.34 2.61 -8.66
C HIS A 82 1.89 3.13 -8.59
N PHE A 83 1.31 3.18 -7.38
CA PHE A 83 -0.01 3.79 -7.17
C PHE A 83 -0.01 5.30 -7.48
N LEU A 84 1.05 6.01 -7.07
CA LEU A 84 1.24 7.43 -7.36
C LEU A 84 1.38 7.68 -8.86
N ALA A 85 2.18 6.87 -9.55
CA ALA A 85 2.34 6.93 -11.01
C ALA A 85 1.01 6.70 -11.73
N LEU A 86 0.21 5.72 -11.29
CA LEU A 86 -1.12 5.48 -11.86
C LEU A 86 -2.06 6.66 -11.66
N ARG A 87 -2.01 7.29 -10.48
CA ARG A 87 -2.82 8.48 -10.16
C ARG A 87 -2.36 9.72 -10.93
N GLU A 88 -1.05 9.90 -11.09
CA GLU A 88 -0.48 10.98 -11.89
C GLU A 88 -0.89 10.84 -13.36
N ARG A 89 -0.80 9.62 -13.91
CA ARG A 89 -1.28 9.32 -15.27
C ARG A 89 -2.75 9.64 -15.46
N ARG A 90 -3.62 9.32 -14.49
CA ARG A 90 -5.04 9.72 -14.55
C ARG A 90 -5.20 11.23 -14.58
N ARG A 91 -4.51 11.96 -13.68
CA ARG A 91 -4.58 13.42 -13.66
C ARG A 91 -4.04 14.08 -14.93
N ALA A 92 -2.98 13.53 -15.50
CA ALA A 92 -2.41 14.00 -16.77
C ALA A 92 -3.40 13.81 -17.92
N ALA A 93 -4.12 12.67 -17.95
CA ALA A 93 -5.18 12.44 -18.92
C ALA A 93 -6.35 13.43 -18.74
N GLU A 94 -6.76 13.71 -17.50
CA GLU A 94 -7.84 14.66 -17.19
C GLU A 94 -7.47 16.14 -17.46
N SER A 95 -6.19 16.47 -17.58
CA SER A 95 -5.71 17.84 -17.84
C SER A 95 -5.50 18.14 -19.33
N THR A 96 -5.66 17.14 -20.20
CA THR A 96 -5.44 17.26 -21.65
C THR A 96 -6.76 17.47 -22.43
N GLU A 97 -7.90 17.58 -21.74
CA GLU A 97 -9.22 17.83 -22.35
C GLU A 97 -9.72 19.27 -22.15
#